data_AF-A0A833S1V9-F1
#
_entry.id   AF-A0A833S1V9-F1
#
_cell.length_a   1.000
_cell.length_b   1.000
_cell.length_c   1.000
_cell.angle_alpha   90.00
_cell.angle_beta   90.00
_cell.angle_gamma   90.00
#
_symmetry.space_group_name_H-M   'P 1'
#
loop_
_entity.id
_entity.type
_entity.pdbx_description
1 polymer ?
#
loop_
_entity_poly.entity_id
_entity_poly.type
_entity_poly.pdbx_seq_one_letter_code
_entity_poly.pdbx_strand_id
1 'polypeptide(L)' 'MLKKLSLVQQQIIATSGFIIIAITGRYLYNYYSGLTMSSFRDKSALYGRELKPGEPPSWP' A
#
# COMPACT_ATOMS: atom_id res chain seq x y z
N MET A 1 -25.98 -30.96 -5.09
CA MET A 1 -26.78 -29.78 -4.70
C MET A 1 -25.86 -28.79 -3.99
N LEU A 2 -25.52 -27.65 -4.59
CA LEU A 2 -24.67 -26.64 -3.95
C LEU A 2 -25.42 -26.00 -2.78
N LYS A 3 -24.84 -26.05 -1.58
CA LYS A 3 -25.42 -25.42 -0.40
C LYS A 3 -25.27 -23.91 -0.55
N LYS A 4 -26.40 -23.18 -0.64
CA LYS A 4 -26.37 -21.71 -0.70
C LYS A 4 -25.85 -21.17 0.63
N LEU A 5 -24.93 -20.21 0.56
CA LEU A 5 -24.40 -19.50 1.72
C LEU A 5 -25.48 -18.60 2.33
N SER A 6 -25.49 -18.48 3.65
CA SER A 6 -26.36 -17.53 4.34
C SER A 6 -25.96 -16.08 4.02
N LEU A 7 -26.90 -15.14 4.20
CA LEU A 7 -26.63 -13.71 3.99
C LEU A 7 -25.46 -13.20 4.84
N VAL A 8 -25.35 -13.69 6.08
CA VAL A 8 -24.24 -13.38 7.00
C VAL A 8 -22.90 -13.89 6.44
N GLN A 9 -22.88 -15.11 5.92
CA GLN A 9 -21.65 -15.67 5.31
C GLN A 9 -21.23 -14.87 4.07
N GLN A 10 -22.18 -14.47 3.23
CA GLN A 10 -21.90 -13.63 2.06
C GLN A 10 -21.33 -12.26 2.47
N GLN A 11 -21.92 -11.63 3.49
CA GLN A 11 -21.44 -10.34 4.00
C GLN A 11 -20.03 -10.44 4.59
N ILE A 12 -19.74 -11.50 5.35
CA ILE A 12 -18.40 -11.76 5.89
C ILE A 12 -17.39 -11.91 4.74
N ILE A 13 -17.68 -12.75 3.75
CA ILE A 13 -16.79 -12.98 2.61
C ILE A 13 -16.53 -11.68 1.85
N ALA A 14 -17.57 -10.91 1.56
CA ALA A 14 -17.44 -9.63 0.87
C ALA A 14 -16.60 -8.61 1.67
N THR A 15 -16.88 -8.47 2.97
CA THR A 15 -16.17 -7.52 3.84
C THR A 15 -14.72 -7.92 4.02
N SER A 16 -14.44 -9.18 4.31
CA SER A 16 -13.06 -9.70 4.44
C SER A 16 -12.30 -9.59 3.12
N GLY A 17 -12.93 -9.93 2.00
CA GLY A 17 -12.33 -9.79 0.67
C GLY A 17 -11.96 -8.33 0.36
N PHE A 18 -12.85 -7.39 0.65
CA PHE A 18 -12.59 -5.96 0.48
C PHE A 18 -11.41 -5.49 1.34
N ILE A 19 -11.39 -5.86 2.62
CA ILE A 19 -10.30 -5.51 3.55
C ILE A 19 -8.96 -6.07 3.06
N ILE A 20 -8.93 -7.33 2.64
CA ILE A 20 -7.72 -7.97 2.12
C ILE A 20 -7.22 -7.22 0.88
N ILE A 21 -8.09 -6.96 -0.09
CA ILE A 21 -7.72 -6.24 -1.31
C ILE A 21 -7.19 -4.84 -0.99
N ALA A 22 -7.85 -4.11 -0.08
CA ALA A 22 -7.41 -2.77 0.30
C ALA A 22 -6.02 -2.78 0.97
N ILE A 23 -5.79 -3.71 1.91
CA ILE A 23 -4.52 -3.82 2.63
C ILE A 23 -3.41 -4.30 1.69
N THR A 24 -3.63 -5.39 0.97
CA THR A 24 -2.64 -5.97 0.06
C THR A 24 -2.33 -5.01 -1.08
N GLY A 25 -3.34 -4.35 -1.66
CA GLY A 25 -3.15 -3.35 -2.70
C GLY A 25 -2.29 -2.18 -2.23
N ARG A 26 -2.56 -1.64 -1.02
CA ARG A 26 -1.74 -0.57 -0.43
C ARG A 26 -0.31 -1.02 -0.16
N TYR A 27 -0.12 -2.23 0.36
CA TYR A 27 1.20 -2.79 0.62
C TYR A 27 2.02 -2.93 -0.67
N LEU A 28 1.44 -3.53 -1.71
CA LEU A 28 2.10 -3.72 -2.99
C LEU A 28 2.42 -2.40 -3.67
N TYR A 29 1.51 -1.43 -3.62
CA TYR A 29 1.74 -0.09 -4.16
C TYR A 29 2.96 0.57 -3.51
N ASN A 30 3.02 0.61 -2.18
CA ASN A 30 4.12 1.23 -1.44
C ASN A 30 5.45 0.51 -1.68
N TYR A 31 5.44 -0.83 -1.74
CA TYR A 31 6.63 -1.62 -2.03
C TYR A 31 7.18 -1.30 -3.42
N TYR A 32 6.31 -1.33 -4.43
CA TYR A 32 6.73 -1.09 -5.81
C TYR A 32 7.12 0.37 -6.05
N SER A 33 6.41 1.34 -5.48
CA SER A 33 6.75 2.76 -5.59
C SER A 33 8.09 3.06 -4.91
N GLY A 34 8.39 2.44 -3.77
CA GLY A 34 9.69 2.57 -3.11
C GLY A 34 10.85 2.03 -3.97
N LEU A 35 10.63 0.90 -4.65
CA LEU A 35 11.65 0.27 -5.49
C LEU A 35 11.88 0.98 -6.83
N THR A 36 10.83 1.49 -7.46
CA THR A 36 10.90 1.94 -8.86
C THR A 36 10.77 3.45 -9.03
N MET A 37 10.18 4.16 -8.06
CA MET A 37 9.85 5.58 -8.16
C MET A 37 10.63 6.45 -7.16
N SER A 38 11.80 5.99 -6.68
CA SER A 38 12.60 6.71 -5.67
C SER A 38 13.83 7.44 -6.24
N SER A 39 14.07 7.39 -7.55
CA SER A 39 15.28 7.94 -8.18
C SER A 39 15.45 9.45 -7.98
N PHE A 40 14.35 10.20 -7.96
CA PHE A 40 14.31 11.66 -7.79
C PHE A 40 13.91 12.12 -6.38
N ARG A 41 13.82 11.17 -5.45
CA ARG A 41 13.53 11.45 -4.06
C ARG A 41 14.62 12.31 -3.43
N ASP A 42 14.22 13.34 -2.70
CA ASP A 42 15.12 14.31 -2.05
C ASP A 42 16.05 15.07 -3.01
N LYS A 43 15.72 15.12 -4.32
CA LYS A 43 16.55 15.77 -5.37
C LYS A 43 15.82 16.85 -6.17
N SER A 44 14.54 17.08 -5.91
CA SER A 44 13.76 18.08 -6.65
C SER A 44 14.15 19.52 -6.28
N ALA A 45 13.88 20.48 -7.17
CA ALA A 45 14.15 21.89 -6.88
C ALA A 45 13.35 22.43 -5.68
N LEU A 46 12.16 21.86 -5.41
CA LEU A 46 11.26 22.32 -4.34
C LEU A 46 11.52 21.63 -2.99
N TYR A 47 11.89 20.34 -3.01
CA TYR A 47 11.99 19.50 -1.80
C TYR A 47 13.36 18.80 -1.68
N GLY A 48 14.32 19.16 -2.52
CA GLY A 48 15.67 18.61 -2.47
C GLY A 48 16.41 19.10 -1.24
N ARG A 49 17.02 18.17 -0.50
CA ARG A 49 17.70 18.48 0.75
C ARG A 49 18.74 17.42 1.10
N GLU A 50 19.69 17.80 1.94
CA GLU A 50 20.58 16.86 2.60
C GLU A 50 19.83 16.17 3.76
N LEU A 51 20.02 14.86 3.87
CA LEU A 51 19.50 14.07 4.99
C LEU A 51 20.51 14.09 6.14
N LYS A 52 20.01 14.22 7.37
CA LYS A 52 20.86 14.06 8.55
C LYS A 52 21.31 12.61 8.70
N PRO A 53 22.42 12.34 9.41
CA PRO A 53 22.84 10.97 9.70
C PRO A 53 21.72 10.17 10.37
N GLY A 54 21.37 9.02 9.78
CA GLY A 54 20.29 8.15 10.27
C GLY A 54 18.87 8.61 9.94
N GLU A 55 18.69 9.75 9.25
CA GLU A 55 17.38 10.22 8.83
C GLU A 55 16.85 9.35 7.68
N PRO A 56 15.59 8.87 7.76
CA PRO A 56 14.99 8.17 6.64
C PRO A 56 14.78 9.13 5.45
N PRO A 57 14.69 8.60 4.23
CA PRO A 57 14.32 9.42 3.08
C PRO A 57 12.90 10.00 3.23
N SER A 58 12.57 11.05 2.49
CA SER A 58 11.30 11.76 2.73
C SER A 58 10.03 10.98 2.34
N TRP A 59 10.13 9.92 1.53
CA TRP A 59 9.01 8.99 1.23
C TRP A 59 9.44 7.71 0.46
N PRO A 60 8.64 6.64 0.37
CA PRO A 60 7.52 6.40 1.26
C PRO A 60 7.99 6.48 2.72
#